data_AF-A0A7W7ZN20-F1
#
_entry.id   AF-A0A7W7ZN20-F1
#
_cell.length_a   1.000
_cell.length_b   1.000
_cell.length_c   1.000
_cell.angle_alpha   90.00
_cell.angle_beta   90.00
_cell.angle_gamma   90.00
#
_symmetry.space_group_name_H-M   'P 1'
#
loop_
_entity.id
_entity.type
_entity.pdbx_description
1 polymer ?
#
loop_
_entity_poly.entity_id
_entity_poly.type
_entity_poly.pdbx_seq_one_letter_code
_entity_poly.pdbx_strand_id
1 'polypeptide(L)' 'MQPVPADVKARPEGELVMNALSAPYSPDLNPIEKAWAKLKQWLREAKARTKETLDHAIIGGFTSHHPGQC' A
#
# COMPACT_ATOMS: atom_id res chain seq x y z
N MET A 1 -4.26 -27.69 29.33
CA MET A 1 -4.15 -26.25 29.59
C MET A 1 -2.98 -25.74 28.77
N GLN A 2 -3.22 -25.32 27.53
CA GLN A 2 -2.16 -24.79 26.66
C GLN A 2 -2.12 -23.25 26.81
N PRO A 3 -0.93 -22.62 26.83
CA PRO A 3 -0.81 -21.18 27.03
C PRO A 3 -1.33 -20.42 25.80
N VAL A 4 -2.15 -19.40 26.05
CA VAL A 4 -2.62 -18.46 25.04
C VAL A 4 -1.50 -17.47 24.66
N PRO A 5 -1.26 -17.20 23.36
CA PRO A 5 -0.22 -16.27 22.92
C PRO A 5 -0.59 -14.80 23.22
N ALA A 6 0.43 -14.00 23.51
CA ALA A 6 0.36 -12.74 24.26
C ALA A 6 -0.14 -11.48 23.51
N ASP A 7 -0.68 -11.58 22.29
CA ASP A 7 -0.93 -10.37 21.46
C ASP A 7 -2.35 -10.27 20.85
N VAL A 8 -3.34 -10.92 21.46
CA VAL A 8 -4.75 -10.68 21.09
C VAL A 8 -5.29 -9.50 21.90
N LYS A 9 -5.08 -8.27 21.42
CA LYS A 9 -5.86 -7.13 21.88
C LYS A 9 -7.22 -7.17 21.22
N ALA A 10 -8.24 -7.55 21.99
CA ALA A 10 -9.64 -7.47 21.58
C ALA A 10 -9.98 -6.03 21.14
N ARG A 11 -10.32 -5.85 19.86
CA ARG A 11 -10.94 -4.64 19.33
C ARG A 11 -12.45 -4.86 19.33
N PRO A 12 -13.26 -3.99 19.96
CA PRO A 12 -14.72 -4.09 19.83
C PRO A 12 -15.14 -3.69 18.42
N GLU A 13 -16.23 -4.27 17.95
CA GLU A 13 -16.84 -4.12 16.62
C GLU A 13 -16.25 -5.00 15.52
N GLY A 14 -16.62 -6.29 15.54
CA GLY A 14 -17.17 -7.05 14.38
C GLY A 14 -16.37 -7.22 13.07
N GLU A 15 -15.23 -6.58 12.89
CA GLU A 15 -14.46 -6.64 11.65
C GLU A 15 -13.18 -7.44 11.87
N LEU A 16 -13.14 -8.65 11.32
CA LEU A 16 -11.98 -9.52 11.38
C LEU A 16 -10.91 -8.97 10.42
N VAL A 17 -10.17 -7.95 10.85
CA VAL A 17 -8.98 -7.50 10.12
C VAL A 17 -7.87 -8.51 10.41
N MET A 18 -7.66 -9.44 9.48
CA MET A 18 -6.45 -10.25 9.48
C MET A 18 -5.27 -9.30 9.25
N ASN A 19 -4.60 -8.93 10.35
CA ASN A 19 -3.30 -8.27 10.27
C ASN A 19 -2.35 -9.26 9.59
N ALA A 20 -2.02 -8.99 8.33
CA ALA A 20 -0.97 -9.73 7.65
C ALA A 20 0.30 -9.60 8.50
N LEU A 21 0.83 -10.74 8.97
CA LEU A 21 2.11 -10.81 9.67
C LEU A 21 3.22 -10.49 8.66
N SER A 22 3.40 -9.20 8.34
CA SER A 22 4.60 -8.75 7.66
C SER A 22 5.74 -8.98 8.64
N ALA A 23 6.57 -9.99 8.36
CA ALA A 23 7.79 -10.21 9.13
C ALA A 23 8.54 -8.87 9.22
N PRO A 24 9.04 -8.48 10.41
CA PRO A 24 9.50 -7.11 10.68
C PRO A 24 10.64 -6.63 9.77
N TYR A 25 11.25 -7.52 8.99
CA TYR A 25 12.30 -7.19 8.01
C TYR A 25 12.23 -8.08 6.76
N SER A 26 11.08 -8.12 6.07
CA SER A 26 11.03 -8.54 4.66
C SER A 26 10.86 -7.30 3.76
N PRO A 27 11.91 -6.48 3.59
CA PRO A 27 11.83 -5.22 2.82
C PRO A 27 11.43 -5.45 1.35
N ASP A 28 11.68 -6.65 0.81
CA ASP A 28 11.43 -6.99 -0.59
C ASP A 28 10.06 -7.63 -0.87
N LEU A 29 9.27 -7.98 0.14
CA LEU A 29 8.03 -8.76 -0.02
C LEU A 29 6.75 -7.98 0.28
N ASN A 30 6.79 -6.64 0.31
CA ASN A 30 5.56 -5.86 0.35
C ASN A 30 5.11 -5.51 -1.08
N PRO A 31 4.01 -6.09 -1.60
CA PRO A 31 3.52 -5.82 -2.95
C PRO A 31 3.20 -4.33 -3.19
N ILE A 32 3.02 -3.54 -2.12
CA ILE A 32 2.82 -2.09 -2.22
C ILE A 32 4.06 -1.36 -2.77
N GLU A 33 5.28 -1.87 -2.54
CA GLU A 33 6.51 -1.20 -2.97
C GLU A 33 6.62 -1.15 -4.50
N LYS A 34 6.16 -2.20 -5.19
CA LYS A 34 6.08 -2.24 -6.65
C LYS A 34 5.11 -1.19 -7.19
N ALA A 35 3.96 -1.03 -6.54
CA ALA A 35 2.99 0.01 -6.90
C ALA A 35 3.58 1.42 -6.69
N TRP A 36 4.26 1.65 -5.56
CA TRP A 36 4.93 2.92 -5.28
C TRP A 36 6.08 3.22 -6.27
N ALA A 37 6.84 2.21 -6.69
CA ALA A 37 7.89 2.40 -7.69
C ALA A 37 7.31 2.91 -9.02
N LYS A 38 6.21 2.33 -9.50
CA LYS A 38 5.54 2.73 -10.75
C LYS A 38 4.90 4.11 -10.64
N LEU A 39 4.21 4.40 -9.53
CA LEU A 39 3.65 5.73 -9.30
C LEU A 39 4.75 6.79 -9.28
N LYS A 40 5.88 6.54 -8.61
CA LYS A 40 7.03 7.46 -8.61
C LYS A 40 7.60 7.66 -10.02
N GLN A 41 7.66 6.64 -10.86
CA GLN A 41 8.09 6.77 -12.24
C GLN A 41 7.16 7.69 -13.04
N TRP A 42 5.85 7.43 -12.99
CA TRP A 42 4.83 8.23 -13.65
C TRP A 42 4.88 9.71 -13.23
N LEU A 43 4.99 9.97 -11.92
CA LEU A 43 5.04 11.34 -11.40
C LEU A 43 6.32 12.09 -11.84
N ARG A 44 7.45 11.39 -11.97
CA ARG A 44 8.70 11.97 -12.49
C ARG A 44 8.58 12.35 -13.96
N GLU A 45 7.86 11.56 -14.75
CA GLU A 45 7.57 11.85 -16.16
C GLU A 45 6.60 13.02 -16.30
N ALA A 46 5.56 13.09 -15.45
CA ALA A 46 4.56 14.15 -15.44
C ALA A 46 5.14 15.54 -15.08
N LYS A 47 6.27 15.58 -14.34
CA LYS A 47 6.99 16.82 -13.97
C LYS A 47 6.11 17.93 -13.36
N ALA A 48 5.05 17.55 -12.64
CA ALA A 48 4.14 18.49 -12.00
C ALA A 48 4.88 19.44 -11.05
N ARG A 49 4.60 20.74 -11.15
CA ARG A 49 5.23 21.80 -10.33
C ARG A 49 4.24 22.55 -9.44
N THR A 50 2.96 22.19 -9.50
CA THR A 50 1.92 22.74 -8.64
C THR A 50 1.17 21.61 -7.95
N LYS A 51 0.54 21.91 -6.81
CA LYS A 51 -0.27 20.92 -6.09
C LYS A 51 -1.39 20.35 -6.97
N GLU A 52 -2.10 21.21 -7.69
CA GLU A 52 -3.20 20.80 -8.57
C GLU A 52 -2.72 19.87 -9.68
N THR A 53 -1.61 20.22 -10.36
CA THR A 53 -1.05 19.35 -11.41
C THR A 53 -0.53 18.03 -10.87
N LEU A 54 -0.04 18.00 -9.62
CA LEU A 54 0.35 16.77 -8.93
C LEU A 54 -0.87 15.90 -8.60
N ASP A 55 -1.92 16.49 -8.05
CA ASP A 55 -3.15 15.77 -7.68
C ASP A 55 -3.78 15.12 -8.93
N HIS A 56 -3.83 15.84 -10.06
CA HIS A 56 -4.26 15.29 -11.34
C HIS A 56 -3.35 14.17 -11.86
N ALA A 57 -2.02 14.33 -11.73
CA ALA A 57 -1.07 13.31 -12.17
C ALA A 57 -1.17 12.01 -11.34
N ILE A 58 -1.47 12.13 -10.04
CA ILE A 58 -1.70 10.98 -9.15
C ILE A 58 -2.96 10.22 -9.58
N ILE A 59 -4.08 10.93 -9.77
CA ILE A 59 -5.33 10.32 -10.25
C ILE A 59 -5.11 9.64 -11.61
N GLY A 60 -4.45 10.33 -12.55
CA GLY A 60 -4.11 9.78 -13.85
C GLY A 60 -3.21 8.55 -13.78
N GLY A 61 -2.27 8.53 -12.82
CA GLY A 61 -1.43 7.37 -12.55
C GLY A 61 -2.26 6.15 -12.14
N PHE A 62 -3.22 6.31 -11.23
CA PHE A 62 -4.07 5.19 -10.81
C PHE A 62 -5.08 4.73 -11.87
N THR A 63 -5.64 5.65 -12.67
CA THR A 63 -6.60 5.29 -13.73
C THR A 63 -5.96 4.65 -14.95
N SER A 64 -4.66 4.92 -15.20
CA SER A 64 -3.93 4.37 -16.34
C SER A 64 -3.41 2.94 -16.11
N HIS A 65 -3.46 2.42 -14.87
CA HIS A 65 -2.94 1.08 -14.56
C HIS A 65 -4.01 0.00 -14.77
N HIS A 66 -3.77 -0.88 -15.74
CA HIS A 66 -4.56 -2.08 -16.03
C HIS A 66 -4.48 -3.08 -14.85
N PRO A 67 -5.59 -3.78 -14.48
CA PRO A 67 -5.63 -4.68 -13.31
C PRO A 67 -4.63 -5.85 -13.32
N GLY A 68 -3.99 -6.15 -14.46
CA GLY A 68 -2.93 -7.17 -14.56
C GLY A 68 -1.50 -6.68 -14.31
N GLN A 69 -1.30 -5.42 -13.89
CA GLN A 69 0.03 -4.81 -13.73
C GLN A 69 0.52 -4.72 -12.27
N CYS A 70 -0.18 -5.33 -11.30
CA CYS A 70 0.21 -5.33 -9.88
C CYS A 70 0.64 -6.72 -9.43
#